data_AF-A0A2T2T8Z5-F1
#
_entry.id   AF-A0A2T2T8Z5-F1
#
_cell.length_a   1.000
_cell.length_b   1.000
_cell.length_c   1.000
_cell.angle_alpha   90.00
_cell.angle_beta   90.00
_cell.angle_gamma   90.00
#
_symmetry.space_group_name_H-M   'P 1'
#
loop_
_entity.id
_entity.type
_entity.pdbx_description
1 polymer ?
#
loop_
_entity_poly.entity_id
_entity_poly.type
_entity_poly.pdbx_seq_one_letter_code
_entity_poly.pdbx_strand_id
1 'polypeptide(L)'
;YIERQEKKVEEMEEKERWPIPDGFDYHDVENLSYEAREKLSKVEPQNVGQASRVSGVRASDVNVLMVLLKKKGVEPHAEEAMRTGSNGTRRAVAA
;
A
#
# COMPACT_ATOMS: atom_id res chain seq x y z
N TYR A 1 -20.37 18.71 -3.75
CA TYR A 1 -20.33 17.72 -2.65
C TYR A 1 -20.05 16.32 -3.20
N ILE A 2 -20.78 15.89 -4.24
CA ILE A 2 -20.61 14.59 -4.92
C ILE A 2 -19.18 14.41 -5.46
N GLU A 3 -18.67 15.38 -6.24
CA GLU A 3 -17.31 15.34 -6.81
C GLU A 3 -16.21 15.10 -5.76
N ARG A 4 -16.35 15.66 -4.56
CA ARG A 4 -15.39 15.45 -3.47
C ARG A 4 -15.44 14.03 -2.91
N GLN A 5 -16.62 13.42 -2.86
CA GLN A 5 -16.78 12.03 -2.43
C GLN A 5 -16.24 11.09 -3.50
N GLU A 6 -16.53 11.35 -4.77
CA GLU A 6 -16.00 10.58 -5.91
C GLU A 6 -14.47 10.58 -5.92
N LYS A 7 -13.85 11.76 -5.80
CA LYS A 7 -12.38 11.85 -5.70
C LYS A 7 -11.83 11.05 -4.52
N LYS A 8 -12.52 11.04 -3.39
CA LYS A 8 -12.08 10.28 -2.21
C LYS A 8 -12.19 8.78 -2.43
N VAL A 9 -13.21 8.33 -3.15
CA VAL A 9 -13.36 6.94 -3.58
C VAL A 9 -12.21 6.56 -4.52
N GLU A 10 -11.94 7.37 -5.54
CA GLU A 10 -10.84 7.14 -6.48
C GLU A 10 -9.47 7.05 -5.78
N GLU A 11 -9.19 7.95 -4.83
CA GLU A 11 -7.95 7.92 -4.03
C GLU A 11 -7.86 6.65 -3.16
N MET A 12 -8.99 6.14 -2.65
CA MET A 12 -9.01 4.91 -1.87
C MET A 12 -8.80 3.69 -2.76
N GLU A 13 -9.46 3.63 -3.91
CA GLU A 13 -9.30 2.58 -4.91
C GLU A 13 -7.86 2.54 -5.44
N GLU A 14 -7.25 3.72 -5.67
CA GLU A 14 -5.86 3.80 -6.05
C GLU A 14 -4.96 3.13 -5.02
N LYS A 15 -5.11 3.48 -3.73
CA LYS A 15 -4.27 2.91 -2.66
C LYS A 15 -4.43 1.40 -2.52
N GLU A 16 -5.64 0.88 -2.70
CA GLU A 16 -5.86 -0.57 -2.63
C GLU A 16 -5.03 -1.29 -3.71
N ARG A 17 -4.87 -0.69 -4.90
CA ARG A 17 -4.08 -1.21 -6.02
C ARG A 17 -2.57 -1.32 -5.77
N TRP A 18 -2.02 -0.63 -4.78
CA TRP A 18 -0.58 -0.62 -4.52
C TRP A 18 -0.17 -1.75 -3.57
N PRO A 19 0.41 -2.86 -4.07
CA PRO A 19 0.86 -3.95 -3.20
C PRO A 19 2.05 -3.50 -2.35
N ILE A 20 2.16 -4.10 -1.16
CA ILE A 20 3.37 -4.02 -0.35
C ILE A 20 4.02 -5.41 -0.42
N PRO A 21 5.28 -5.52 -0.88
CA PRO A 21 5.96 -6.80 -0.97
C PRO A 21 6.05 -7.53 0.38
N ASP A 22 5.95 -8.85 0.35
CA ASP A 22 6.16 -9.67 1.56
C ASP A 22 7.56 -9.43 2.15
N GLY A 23 7.63 -9.33 3.47
CA GLY A 23 8.89 -9.06 4.18
C GLY A 23 9.42 -7.64 4.01
N PHE A 24 8.56 -6.68 3.61
CA PHE A 24 8.94 -5.27 3.57
C PHE A 24 9.38 -4.76 4.94
N ASP A 25 10.63 -4.32 5.05
CA ASP A 25 11.15 -3.73 6.28
C ASP A 25 10.75 -2.24 6.39
N TYR A 26 9.75 -1.96 7.23
CA TYR A 26 9.33 -0.58 7.50
C TYR A 26 10.36 0.20 8.33
N HIS A 27 11.24 -0.48 9.08
CA HIS A 27 12.25 0.18 9.89
C HIS A 27 13.38 0.80 9.06
N ASP A 28 13.61 0.29 7.85
CA ASP A 28 14.55 0.85 6.87
C ASP A 28 14.04 2.15 6.20
N VAL A 29 12.78 2.52 6.44
CA VAL A 29 12.19 3.73 5.85
C VAL A 29 12.38 4.92 6.78
N GLU A 30 13.46 5.67 6.60
CA GLU A 30 13.83 6.81 7.45
C GLU A 30 12.71 7.85 7.62
N ASN A 31 11.98 8.13 6.54
CA ASN A 31 10.93 9.16 6.49
C ASN A 31 9.55 8.71 7.01
N LEU A 32 9.39 7.47 7.46
CA LEU A 32 8.20 7.06 8.20
C LEU A 32 8.29 7.51 9.65
N SER A 33 7.18 7.92 10.25
CA SER A 33 7.13 8.16 11.69
C SER A 33 7.44 6.88 12.48
N TYR A 34 7.97 7.03 13.70
CA TYR A 34 8.24 5.89 14.59
C TYR A 34 6.97 5.05 14.82
N GLU A 35 5.85 5.72 15.09
CA GLU A 35 4.55 5.07 15.30
C GLU A 35 4.10 4.29 14.06
N ALA A 36 4.27 4.85 12.85
CA ALA A 36 3.95 4.14 11.62
C ALA A 36 4.84 2.91 11.43
N ARG A 37 6.15 3.02 11.65
CA ARG A 37 7.08 1.88 11.55
C ARG A 37 6.67 0.74 12.48
N GLU A 38 6.41 1.04 13.76
CA GLU A 38 5.98 0.03 14.72
C GLU A 38 4.66 -0.63 14.35
N LYS A 39 3.67 0.16 13.92
CA LYS A 39 2.33 -0.37 13.65
C LYS A 39 2.25 -1.13 12.34
N LEU A 40 2.89 -0.63 11.29
CA LEU A 40 2.95 -1.30 10.00
C LEU A 40 3.74 -2.61 10.10
N SER A 41 4.84 -2.64 10.85
CA SER A 41 5.61 -3.87 11.08
C SER A 41 4.83 -4.91 11.91
N LYS A 42 3.88 -4.49 12.75
CA LYS A 42 3.01 -5.41 13.50
C LYS A 42 1.82 -5.91 12.69
N VAL A 43 1.26 -5.07 11.82
CA VAL A 43 0.07 -5.39 11.03
C VAL A 43 0.42 -6.12 9.73
N GLU A 44 1.60 -5.84 9.17
CA GLU A 44 2.08 -6.36 7.88
C GLU A 44 1.03 -6.22 6.77
N PRO A 45 0.60 -4.99 6.44
CA PRO A 45 -0.44 -4.79 5.44
C PRO A 45 0.02 -5.25 4.05
N GLN A 46 -0.91 -5.87 3.31
CA GLN A 46 -0.66 -6.40 1.96
C GLN A 46 -0.68 -5.33 0.88
N ASN A 47 -1.30 -4.19 1.16
CA ASN A 47 -1.38 -3.06 0.23
C ASN A 47 -1.45 -1.71 0.96
N VAL A 48 -1.23 -0.61 0.23
CA VAL A 48 -1.23 0.75 0.78
C VAL A 48 -2.62 1.15 1.30
N GLY A 49 -3.69 0.61 0.72
CA GLY A 49 -5.06 0.78 1.20
C GLY A 49 -5.23 0.29 2.63
N GLN A 50 -4.79 -0.92 2.93
CA GLN A 50 -4.80 -1.51 4.26
C GLN A 50 -3.90 -0.72 5.21
N ALA A 51 -2.69 -0.34 4.79
CA ALA A 51 -1.79 0.51 5.58
C ALA A 51 -2.47 1.83 6.01
N SER A 52 -3.25 2.45 5.10
CA SER A 52 -3.96 3.71 5.38
C SER A 52 -5.08 3.60 6.41
N ARG A 53 -5.57 2.38 6.68
CA ARG A 53 -6.61 2.09 7.69
C ARG A 53 -6.04 1.72 9.05
N VAL A 54 -4.71 1.56 9.18
CA VAL A 54 -4.06 1.23 10.45
C VAL A 54 -4.14 2.43 11.39
N SER A 55 -4.75 2.23 12.56
CA SER A 55 -4.91 3.28 13.57
C SER A 55 -3.57 3.89 13.96
N GLY A 56 -3.41 5.20 13.84
CA GLY A 56 -2.16 5.93 14.16
C GLY A 56 -1.10 5.94 13.07
N VAL A 57 -1.38 5.34 11.90
CA VAL A 57 -0.64 5.65 10.67
C VAL A 57 -1.26 6.91 10.06
N ARG A 58 -0.43 7.94 9.81
CA ARG A 58 -0.91 9.23 9.29
C ARG A 58 -0.97 9.20 7.76
N ALA A 59 -1.79 10.07 7.19
CA ALA A 59 -1.84 10.24 5.73
C ALA A 59 -0.47 10.59 5.11
N SER A 60 0.38 11.32 5.84
CA SER A 60 1.76 11.61 5.41
C SER A 60 2.63 10.36 5.32
N ASP A 61 2.50 9.44 6.29
CA ASP A 61 3.24 8.17 6.30
C ASP A 61 2.83 7.28 5.12
N VAL A 62 1.53 7.23 4.81
CA VAL A 62 0.99 6.52 3.64
C VAL A 62 1.57 7.08 2.34
N ASN A 63 1.68 8.41 2.23
CA ASN A 63 2.27 9.06 1.05
C ASN A 63 3.76 8.73 0.90
N VAL A 64 4.52 8.75 2.00
CA VAL A 64 5.94 8.35 2.02
C VAL A 64 6.09 6.91 1.54
N LEU A 65 5.28 5.99 2.07
CA LEU A 65 5.29 4.58 1.67
C LEU A 65 5.01 4.43 0.17
N MET A 66 4.01 5.11 -0.36
CA MET A 66 3.64 5.01 -1.78
C MET A 66 4.73 5.56 -2.72
N VAL A 67 5.38 6.67 -2.35
CA VAL A 67 6.55 7.20 -3.11
C VAL A 67 7.72 6.22 -3.07
N LEU A 68 7.97 5.59 -1.94
CA LEU A 68 9.04 4.61 -1.80
C LEU A 68 8.77 3.34 -2.63
N LEU A 69 7.54 2.82 -2.62
CA LEU A 69 7.15 1.67 -3.43
C LEU A 69 7.33 1.96 -4.93
N LYS A 70 6.89 3.14 -5.39
CA LYS A 70 7.15 3.64 -6.75
C LYS A 70 8.65 3.65 -7.07
N LYS A 71 9.48 4.19 -6.17
CA LYS A 71 10.94 4.24 -6.35
C LYS A 71 11.57 2.84 -6.40
N LYS A 72 11.00 1.85 -5.71
CA LYS A 72 11.42 0.45 -5.75
C LYS A 72 10.88 -0.32 -6.97
N GLY A 73 10.17 0.34 -7.88
CA GLY A 73 9.61 -0.28 -9.09
C GLY A 73 8.42 -1.19 -8.80
N VAL A 74 7.76 -0.99 -7.66
CA VAL A 74 6.48 -1.66 -7.39
C VAL A 74 5.43 -1.01 -8.26
N GLU A 75 4.72 -1.82 -9.04
CA GLU A 75 3.64 -1.37 -9.90
C GLU A 75 2.28 -1.69 -9.27
N PRO A 76 1.26 -0.84 -9.46
CA PRO A 76 -0.08 -1.14 -8.99
C PRO A 76 -0.64 -2.36 -9.74
N HIS A 77 -1.30 -3.25 -9.01
CA HIS A 77 -2.01 -4.38 -9.62
C HIS A 77 -3.33 -3.94 -10.24
N ALA A 78 -3.71 -4.59 -11.34
CA ALA A 78 -5.03 -4.43 -11.94
C ALA A 78 -6.14 -4.90 -10.98
N GLU A 79 -7.32 -4.28 -11.07
CA GLU A 79 -8.47 -4.53 -10.17
C GLU A 79 -8.84 -6.01 -9.99
N GLU A 80 -8.61 -6.85 -11.01
CA GLU A 80 -8.97 -8.26 -11.01
C GLU A 80 -8.17 -9.10 -10.00
N ALA A 81 -6.90 -8.74 -9.74
CA ALA A 81 -6.04 -9.45 -8.82
C ALA A 81 -6.51 -9.33 -7.35
N MET A 82 -7.32 -8.30 -7.03
CA MET A 82 -7.73 -7.98 -5.67
C MET A 82 -9.03 -8.64 -5.24
N ARG A 83 -9.88 -9.04 -6.20
CA ARG A 83 -11.11 -9.79 -5.93
C ARG A 83 -10.85 -11.27 -5.59
N THR A 84 -9.69 -11.77 -6.00
CA THR A 84 -9.30 -13.17 -5.80
C THR A 84 -8.43 -13.26 -4.55
N GLY A 85 -9.07 -13.22 -3.38
CA GLY A 85 -8.40 -13.56 -2.13
C GLY A 85 -7.80 -14.96 -2.24
N SER A 86 -6.51 -15.08 -1.90
CA SER A 86 -5.72 -16.32 -1.88
C SER A 86 -5.38 -16.92 -3.26
N ASN A 87 -4.17 -16.64 -3.78
CA ASN A 87 -3.12 -17.66 -3.83
C ASN A 87 -1.77 -17.04 -4.19
N GLY A 88 -0.71 -17.47 -3.52
CA GLY A 88 0.65 -17.06 -3.77
C GLY A 88 1.14 -17.41 -5.18
N THR A 89 2.18 -16.68 -5.57
CA THR A 89 3.16 -17.11 -6.58
C THR A 89 2.62 -17.35 -7.99
N ARG A 90 2.59 -16.30 -8.83
CA ARG A 90 2.96 -16.48 -10.25
C ARG A 90 3.89 -15.37 -10.73
N ARG A 91 5.17 -15.74 -10.82
CA ARG A 91 6.08 -15.28 -11.86
C ARG A 91 5.36 -15.33 -13.21
N ALA A 92 5.35 -14.21 -13.93
CA ALA A 92 5.24 -14.19 -15.39
C ALA A 92 6.42 -13.32 -15.88
N VAL A 93 7.60 -13.93 -16.04
CA VAL A 93 8.28 -14.08 -17.34
C VAL A 93 7.87 -13.02 -18.38
N ALA A 94 8.79 -12.09 -18.59
CA ALA A 94 8.88 -11.28 -19.79
C ALA A 94 8.96 -12.18 -21.04
N ALA A 95 8.24 -11.75 -22.07
CA ALA A 95 8.48 -12.13 -23.46
C ALA A 95 8.98 -10.89 -24.20
#